data_AF-A0A645FXX4-F1
#
_entry.id   AF-A0A645FXX4-F1
#
_cell.length_a   1.000
_cell.length_b   1.000
_cell.length_c   1.000
_cell.angle_alpha   90.00
_cell.angle_beta   90.00
_cell.angle_gamma   90.00
#
_symmetry.space_group_name_H-M   'P 1'
#
loop_
_entity.id
_entity.type
_entity.pdbx_description
1 polymer ?
#
loop_
_entity_poly.entity_id
_entity_poly.type
_entity_poly.pdbx_seq_one_letter_code
_entity_poly.pdbx_strand_id
1 'polypeptide(L)' 'MEGDVFSPIGLKGTKKLKEYFIDEKIPKEERDNIFLIADDKEVVWILGKRLSDKYKITGNTKEAIMINMMRGTYDE' A
#
# COMPACT_ATOMS: atom_id res chain seq x y z
N MET A 1 1.12 -18.25 9.13
CA MET A 1 -0.34 -18.03 9.19
C MET A 1 -0.63 -16.66 8.64
N GLU A 2 -1.74 -16.55 7.94
CA GLU A 2 -2.03 -15.58 6.88
C GLU A 2 -1.80 -14.14 7.30
N GLY A 3 -1.26 -13.34 6.39
CA GLY A 3 -1.09 -11.90 6.58
C GLY A 3 -1.10 -11.24 5.22
N ASP A 4 -1.27 -9.94 5.20
CA ASP A 4 -1.47 -9.20 3.96
C ASP A 4 -0.29 -9.38 3.02
N VAL A 5 -0.59 -9.39 1.73
CA VAL A 5 0.37 -9.54 0.65
C VAL A 5 0.43 -8.26 -0.17
N PHE A 6 1.60 -8.01 -0.75
CA PHE A 6 1.87 -6.82 -1.50
C PHE A 6 2.81 -7.12 -2.66
N SER A 7 2.42 -6.70 -3.87
CA SER A 7 3.27 -6.74 -5.06
C SER A 7 3.81 -5.33 -5.36
N PRO A 8 4.90 -4.86 -4.74
CA PRO A 8 5.36 -3.48 -4.89
C PRO A 8 5.68 -3.11 -6.34
N ILE A 9 5.13 -1.99 -6.83
CA ILE A 9 5.41 -1.47 -8.18
C ILE A 9 6.92 -1.33 -8.42
N GLY A 10 7.37 -1.76 -9.60
CA GLY A 10 8.78 -1.76 -10.00
C GLY A 10 9.63 -2.90 -9.40
N LEU A 11 9.06 -3.74 -8.54
CA LEU A 11 9.70 -4.96 -8.05
C LEU A 11 8.97 -6.18 -8.60
N LYS A 12 9.70 -7.29 -8.77
CA LYS A 12 9.12 -8.55 -9.24
C LYS A 12 8.51 -9.33 -8.08
N GLY A 13 7.30 -9.84 -8.30
CA GLY A 13 6.65 -10.80 -7.43
C GLY A 13 5.81 -10.20 -6.31
N THR A 14 5.33 -11.09 -5.44
CA THR A 14 4.48 -10.77 -4.28
C THR A 14 5.23 -11.15 -3.02
N LYS A 15 5.18 -10.30 -2.01
CA LYS A 15 5.74 -10.57 -0.68
C LYS A 15 4.71 -10.30 0.39
N LYS A 16 4.93 -10.80 1.61
CA LYS A 16 4.08 -10.39 2.74
C LYS A 16 4.32 -8.92 3.05
N LEU A 17 3.29 -8.20 3.47
CA LEU A 17 3.40 -6.80 3.86
C LEU A 17 4.48 -6.61 4.94
N LYS A 18 4.55 -7.53 5.91
CA LYS A 18 5.59 -7.50 6.94
C LYS A 18 7.01 -7.59 6.38
N GLU A 19 7.21 -8.37 5.31
CA GLU A 19 8.51 -8.53 4.64
C GLU A 19 8.85 -7.24 3.90
N TYR A 20 7.89 -6.63 3.21
CA TYR A 20 8.05 -5.30 2.63
C TYR A 20 8.47 -4.25 3.68
N PHE A 21 7.82 -4.21 4.83
CA PHE A 21 8.19 -3.28 5.90
C PHE A 21 9.60 -3.51 6.47
N ILE A 22 10.06 -4.76 6.51
CA ILE A 22 11.43 -5.09 6.93
C ILE A 22 12.43 -4.61 5.87
N ASP A 23 12.18 -4.90 4.60
CA ASP A 23 13.07 -4.53 3.49
C ASP A 23 13.24 -3.01 3.38
N GLU A 24 12.15 -2.26 3.57
CA GLU A 24 12.15 -0.79 3.57
C GLU A 24 12.62 -0.20 4.91
N LYS A 25 13.06 -1.04 5.86
CA LYS A 25 13.56 -0.64 7.18
C LYS A 25 12.59 0.24 7.97
N ILE A 26 11.29 -0.04 7.86
CA ILE A 26 10.26 0.69 8.59
C ILE A 26 10.26 0.22 10.05
N PRO A 27 10.45 1.12 11.03
CA PRO A 27 10.45 0.78 12.45
C PRO A 27 9.13 0.11 12.86
N LYS A 28 9.16 -0.82 13.81
CA LYS A 28 8.00 -1.65 14.15
C LYS A 28 6.85 -0.79 14.72
N GLU A 29 7.21 0.17 15.55
CA GLU A 29 6.35 1.16 16.19
C GLU A 29 5.62 2.09 15.19
N GLU A 30 6.15 2.25 13.98
CA GLU A 30 5.51 3.06 12.95
C GLU A 30 4.52 2.25 12.10
N ARG A 31 4.67 0.92 12.02
CA ARG A 31 3.93 0.08 11.05
C ARG A 31 2.43 0.13 11.26
N ASP A 32 1.99 0.12 12.52
CA ASP A 32 0.57 0.13 12.88
C ASP A 32 -0.10 1.49 12.60
N ASN A 33 0.70 2.54 12.38
CA ASN A 33 0.23 3.89 12.04
C ASN A 33 0.21 4.16 10.53
N ILE A 34 0.61 3.18 9.70
CA ILE A 34 0.60 3.31 8.24
C ILE A 34 -0.77 2.93 7.72
N PHE A 35 -1.43 3.88 7.07
CA PHE A 35 -2.69 3.62 6.40
C PHE A 35 -2.49 2.78 5.12
N LEU A 36 -3.40 1.84 4.90
CA LEU A 36 -3.39 0.93 3.76
C LEU A 36 -4.73 1.02 3.02
N ILE A 37 -4.67 1.04 1.70
CA ILE A 37 -5.81 0.66 0.87
C ILE A 37 -5.62 -0.79 0.48
N ALA A 38 -6.62 -1.62 0.74
CA ALA A 38 -6.56 -3.06 0.51
C ALA A 38 -7.83 -3.58 -0.14
N ASP A 39 -7.67 -4.69 -0.85
CA ASP A 39 -8.72 -5.51 -1.43
C ASP A 39 -8.57 -6.92 -0.84
N ASP A 40 -9.37 -7.21 0.20
CA ASP A 40 -9.19 -8.35 1.10
C ASP A 40 -7.74 -8.41 1.64
N LYS A 41 -6.98 -9.47 1.33
CA LYS A 41 -5.59 -9.65 1.79
C LYS A 41 -4.56 -8.99 0.90
N GLU A 42 -4.94 -8.44 -0.26
CA GLU A 42 -4.01 -7.79 -1.18
C GLU A 42 -3.96 -6.29 -0.91
N VAL A 43 -2.77 -5.80 -0.56
CA VAL A 43 -2.54 -4.37 -0.39
C VAL A 43 -2.48 -3.70 -1.76
N VAL A 44 -3.37 -2.76 -1.99
CA VAL A 44 -3.44 -1.93 -3.21
C VAL A 44 -2.43 -0.81 -3.12
N TRP A 45 -2.43 -0.07 -2.00
CA TRP A 45 -1.60 1.11 -1.81
C TRP A 45 -1.20 1.25 -0.34
N ILE A 46 0.10 1.36 -0.09
CA ILE A 46 0.65 1.77 1.20
C ILE A 46 0.78 3.30 1.16
N LEU A 47 -0.11 3.99 1.89
CA LEU A 47 -0.22 5.45 1.81
C LEU A 47 1.08 6.14 2.24
N GLY A 48 1.49 7.14 1.46
CA GLY A 48 2.78 7.83 1.62
C GLY A 48 4.00 6.99 1.24
N LYS A 49 3.82 5.76 0.73
CA LYS A 49 4.92 4.87 0.31
C LYS A 49 4.72 4.38 -1.12
N ARG A 50 4.13 3.20 -1.34
CA ARG A 50 4.21 2.50 -2.63
C ARG A 50 2.87 1.87 -3.03
N LEU A 51 2.57 1.93 -4.33
CA LEU A 51 1.43 1.25 -4.97
C LEU A 51 1.79 -0.19 -5.33
N SER A 52 0.80 -1.08 -5.36
CA SER A 52 0.96 -2.43 -5.90
C SER A 52 0.99 -2.42 -7.43
N ASP A 53 1.91 -3.17 -8.02
CA ASP A 53 2.09 -3.36 -9.46
C ASP A 53 0.82 -3.94 -10.12
N LYS A 54 0.02 -4.69 -9.36
CA LYS A 54 -1.25 -5.29 -9.82
C LYS A 54 -2.33 -4.24 -10.09
N TYR A 55 -2.25 -3.07 -9.44
CA TYR A 55 -3.25 -2.01 -9.51
C TYR A 55 -2.73 -0.75 -10.22
N LYS A 56 -1.56 -0.83 -10.87
CA LYS A 56 -1.00 0.31 -11.60
C LYS A 56 -1.86 0.67 -12.81
N ILE A 57 -1.97 1.96 -13.09
CA ILE A 57 -2.57 2.45 -14.32
C ILE A 57 -1.65 2.09 -15.49
N THR A 58 -2.24 1.56 -16.56
CA THR A 58 -1.55 1.21 -17.80
C THR A 58 -2.26 1.84 -18.99
N GLY A 59 -1.69 1.73 -20.19
CA GLY A 59 -2.36 2.19 -21.42
C GLY A 59 -3.67 1.46 -21.73
N ASN A 60 -3.93 0.31 -21.09
CA ASN A 60 -5.17 -0.46 -21.26
C ASN A 60 -6.23 -0.15 -20.18
N THR A 61 -5.91 0.69 -19.19
CA THR A 61 -6.83 1.05 -18.11
C THR A 61 -7.95 1.93 -18.66
N LYS A 62 -9.21 1.51 -18.49
CA LYS A 62 -10.40 2.25 -18.96
C LYS A 62 -11.00 3.16 -17.91
N GLU A 63 -10.93 2.74 -16.66
CA GLU A 63 -11.47 3.44 -15.50
C GLU A 63 -10.44 3.42 -14.39
N ALA A 64 -10.40 4.49 -13.59
CA ALA A 64 -9.48 4.64 -12.48
C ALA A 64 -10.21 5.22 -11.28
N ILE A 65 -9.83 4.76 -10.10
CA ILE A 65 -10.29 5.32 -8.83
C ILE A 65 -9.22 6.31 -8.35
N MET A 66 -9.63 7.54 -8.05
CA MET A 66 -8.76 8.54 -7.44
C MET A 66 -9.06 8.61 -5.94
N ILE A 67 -8.03 8.36 -5.12
CA ILE A 67 -8.11 8.44 -3.66
C ILE A 67 -7.18 9.58 -3.22
N ASN A 68 -7.74 10.55 -2.49
CA ASN A 68 -6.98 11.62 -1.87
C ASN A 68 -7.09 11.51 -0.35
N MET A 69 -5.95 11.44 0.34
CA MET A 69 -5.88 11.48 1.79
C MET A 69 -5.49 12.88 2.23
N MET A 70 -6.34 13.51 3.05
CA MET A 70 -6.07 14.81 3.64
C MET A 70 -6.00 14.66 5.16
N ARG A 71 -5.04 15.34 5.79
CA ARG A 71 -5.01 15.44 7.24
C ARG A 71 -6.09 16.44 7.64
N GLY A 72 -7.11 16.00 8.39
CA GLY A 72 -8.06 16.92 8.98
C GLY A 72 -7.34 17.83 9.97
N THR A 73 -7.56 19.14 9.88
CA THR A 73 -7.38 20.01 11.03
C THR A 73 -8.58 19.76 11.93
N TYR A 74 -8.34 19.26 13.15
CA TYR A 74 -9.33 19.39 14.20
C TYR A 74 -9.29 20.87 14.60
N ASP A 75 -10.19 21.67 14.05
CA ASP A 75 -10.46 22.99 14.59
C ASP A 75 -11.23 22.76 15.91
N GLU A 76 -10.68 23.27 17.02
CA GLU A 76 -11.34 23.30 18.35
C GLU A 76 -12.61 24.16 18.33
#